data_AF-A0A165EI07-F1
#
_entry.id   AF-A0A165EI07-F1
#
_cell.length_a   1.000
_cell.length_b   1.000
_cell.length_c   1.000
_cell.angle_alpha   90.00
_cell.angle_beta   90.00
_cell.angle_gamma   90.00
#
_symmetry.space_group_name_H-M   'P 1'
#
loop_
_entity.id
_entity.type
_entity.pdbx_description
1 polymer ?
#
loop_
_entity_poly.entity_id
_entity_poly.type
_entity_poly.pdbx_seq_one_letter_code
_entity_poly.pdbx_strand_id
1 'polypeptide(L)'
;MIVLLLISALLLSVPATVSACEGECIVGITNAFLGNYTPVVEAVMNDLNQQICANSSIPPNNYLSPIYDAYKMQAYHGMENAIFPSYFHGKCQQDGVNPPGCPNPDCPVVCGTPGSMVHFYSQLRYIAFNQTRHLLETLVAPGSNTYQQVEHALMKADQGHSRRMSRVYGRALAKAAAESASRSSVASSRATPMHGYKAYTTAPVLSQAPPPLPSSAAFDSDPDSANNILVPIPLRKRTDLTAVLRQILGEIDEQLLEACGGDAQDEATNGLPDCSWENEMKEYILTFP
;
A
#
# COMPACT_ATOMS: atom_id res chain seq x y z
N MET A 1 39.71 -28.30 -55.16
CA MET A 1 39.16 -28.56 -53.80
C MET A 1 39.30 -27.38 -52.84
N ILE A 2 40.41 -26.64 -52.81
CA ILE A 2 40.60 -25.50 -51.88
C ILE A 2 39.63 -24.33 -52.14
N VAL A 3 39.24 -24.09 -53.40
CA VAL A 3 38.31 -22.99 -53.77
C VAL A 3 36.87 -23.23 -53.31
N LEU A 4 36.43 -24.49 -53.16
CA LEU A 4 35.06 -24.80 -52.69
C LEU A 4 34.90 -24.63 -51.17
N LEU A 5 36.00 -24.75 -50.41
CA LEU A 5 36.03 -24.59 -48.95
C LEU A 5 35.94 -23.12 -48.53
N LEU A 6 36.48 -22.19 -49.33
CA LEU A 6 36.39 -20.75 -49.07
C LEU A 6 35.00 -20.18 -49.35
N ILE A 7 34.27 -20.72 -50.33
CA ILE A 7 32.90 -20.25 -50.66
C ILE A 7 31.89 -20.70 -49.59
N SER A 8 32.12 -21.83 -48.91
CA SER A 8 31.23 -22.30 -47.83
C SER A 8 31.38 -21.52 -46.51
N ALA A 9 32.50 -20.82 -46.30
CA ALA A 9 32.73 -20.00 -45.09
C ALA A 9 32.08 -18.60 -45.17
N LEU A 10 31.74 -18.11 -46.37
CA LEU A 10 31.15 -16.78 -46.58
C LEU A 10 29.61 -16.73 -46.47
N LEU A 11 28.94 -17.87 -46.29
CA LEU A 11 27.46 -17.95 -46.25
C LEU A 11 26.87 -18.12 -44.84
N LEU A 12 27.67 -18.02 -43.78
CA LEU A 12 27.20 -18.15 -42.39
C LEU A 12 27.20 -16.83 -41.60
N SER A 13 27.33 -15.68 -42.27
CA SER A 13 26.94 -14.40 -41.65
C SER A 13 25.41 -14.27 -41.69
N VAL A 14 24.72 -15.10 -40.89
CA VAL A 14 23.31 -14.86 -40.61
C VAL A 14 23.26 -13.49 -39.94
N PRO A 15 22.56 -12.48 -40.50
CA PRO A 15 22.40 -11.21 -39.84
C PRO A 15 21.78 -11.49 -38.48
N ALA A 16 22.56 -11.29 -37.42
CA ALA A 16 22.10 -11.42 -36.06
C ALA A 16 20.82 -10.59 -35.96
N THR A 17 19.74 -11.26 -35.62
CA THR A 17 18.40 -10.69 -35.57
C THR A 17 18.37 -9.60 -34.49
N VAL A 18 18.63 -8.36 -34.90
CA VAL A 18 18.54 -7.13 -34.08
C VAL A 18 17.17 -6.93 -33.43
N SER A 19 16.17 -7.74 -33.80
CA SER A 19 14.86 -7.81 -33.15
C SER A 19 14.90 -8.36 -31.72
N ALA A 20 15.91 -9.17 -31.35
CA ALA A 20 16.00 -9.70 -29.99
C ALA A 20 16.42 -8.62 -28.98
N CYS A 21 17.25 -7.66 -29.41
CA CYS A 21 17.72 -6.58 -28.56
C CYS A 21 16.61 -5.57 -28.18
N GLU A 22 15.65 -5.35 -29.09
CA GLU A 22 14.52 -4.44 -28.85
C GLU A 22 13.61 -4.99 -27.74
N GLY A 23 13.31 -6.30 -27.76
CA GLY A 23 12.50 -6.93 -26.73
C GLY A 23 13.14 -6.86 -25.33
N GLU A 24 14.45 -7.14 -25.23
CA GLU A 24 15.17 -7.04 -23.96
C GLU A 24 15.20 -5.60 -23.41
N CYS A 25 15.38 -4.61 -24.29
CA CYS A 25 15.33 -3.18 -23.96
C CYS A 25 13.95 -2.78 -23.40
N ILE A 26 12.87 -3.12 -24.11
CA ILE A 26 11.49 -2.81 -23.68
C ILE A 26 11.19 -3.41 -22.31
N VAL A 27 11.46 -4.71 -22.14
CA VAL A 27 11.23 -5.44 -20.88
C VAL A 27 12.09 -4.86 -19.76
N GLY A 28 13.37 -4.60 -20.02
CA GLY A 28 14.32 -4.08 -19.04
C GLY A 28 13.94 -2.70 -18.53
N ILE A 29 13.65 -1.76 -19.45
CA ILE A 29 13.26 -0.39 -19.10
C ILE A 29 11.91 -0.37 -18.39
N THR A 30 10.93 -1.14 -18.86
CA THR A 30 9.62 -1.26 -18.21
C THR A 30 9.77 -1.74 -16.77
N ASN A 31 10.53 -2.81 -16.55
CA ASN A 31 10.78 -3.34 -15.20
C ASN A 31 11.56 -2.37 -14.31
N ALA A 32 12.51 -1.61 -14.86
CA ALA A 32 13.26 -0.61 -14.11
C ALA A 32 12.34 0.49 -13.58
N PHE A 33 11.45 1.06 -14.41
CA PHE A 33 10.46 2.02 -13.95
C PHE A 33 9.50 1.43 -12.91
N LEU A 34 8.99 0.22 -13.13
CA LEU A 34 8.12 -0.43 -12.15
C LEU A 34 8.84 -0.68 -10.82
N GLY A 35 10.09 -1.12 -10.85
CA GLY A 35 10.91 -1.32 -9.67
C GLY A 35 11.10 -0.03 -8.88
N ASN A 36 11.31 1.08 -9.58
CA ASN A 36 11.46 2.41 -8.98
C ASN A 36 10.15 2.96 -8.39
N TYR A 37 9.01 2.80 -9.08
CA TYR A 37 7.72 3.28 -8.60
C TYR A 37 7.09 2.38 -7.52
N THR A 38 7.43 1.10 -7.45
CA THR A 38 6.81 0.16 -6.50
C THR A 38 6.94 0.61 -5.04
N PRO A 39 8.13 1.00 -4.53
CA PRO A 39 8.28 1.53 -3.18
C PRO A 39 7.48 2.82 -2.92
N VAL A 40 7.38 3.71 -3.92
CA VAL A 40 6.61 4.96 -3.82
C VAL A 40 5.12 4.65 -3.67
N VAL A 41 4.59 3.78 -4.52
CA VAL A 41 3.19 3.33 -4.46
C VAL A 41 2.90 2.60 -3.14
N GLU A 42 3.82 1.76 -2.66
CA GLU A 42 3.67 1.09 -1.37
C GLU A 42 3.61 2.09 -0.20
N ALA A 43 4.47 3.12 -0.22
CA ALA A 43 4.44 4.17 0.80
C ALA A 43 3.11 4.94 0.81
N VAL A 44 2.61 5.34 -0.37
CA VAL A 44 1.30 6.00 -0.53
C VAL A 44 0.17 5.11 -0.01
N MET A 45 0.16 3.81 -0.37
CA MET A 45 -0.85 2.87 0.13
C MET A 45 -0.80 2.71 1.65
N ASN A 46 0.38 2.68 2.23
CA ASN A 46 0.54 2.58 3.68
C ASN A 46 0.02 3.83 4.39
N ASP A 47 0.27 5.03 3.85
CA ASP A 47 -0.23 6.28 4.42
C ASP A 47 -1.76 6.37 4.35
N LEU A 48 -2.34 6.15 3.16
CA LEU A 48 -3.80 6.13 2.98
C LEU A 48 -4.48 5.11 3.91
N ASN A 49 -3.87 3.94 4.09
CA ASN A 49 -4.38 2.92 5.00
C ASN A 49 -4.35 3.37 6.48
N GLN A 50 -3.30 4.09 6.90
CA GLN A 50 -3.24 4.69 8.23
C GLN A 50 -4.34 5.74 8.43
N GLN A 51 -4.57 6.60 7.43
CA GLN A 51 -5.64 7.58 7.46
C GLN A 51 -7.02 6.93 7.60
N ILE A 52 -7.28 5.84 6.85
CA ILE A 52 -8.54 5.07 6.95
C ILE A 52 -8.73 4.55 8.38
N CYS A 53 -7.70 3.94 8.97
CA CYS A 53 -7.77 3.39 10.32
C CYS A 53 -8.00 4.49 11.36
N ALA A 54 -7.31 5.62 11.24
CA ALA A 54 -7.45 6.76 12.14
C ALA A 54 -8.87 7.36 12.10
N ASN A 55 -9.46 7.51 10.91
CA ASN A 55 -10.77 8.13 10.73
C ASN A 55 -11.96 7.20 11.00
N SER A 56 -11.79 5.88 10.87
CA SER A 56 -12.88 4.91 11.02
C SER A 56 -12.98 4.25 12.39
N SER A 57 -11.99 4.44 13.28
CA SER A 57 -11.90 3.72 14.58
C SER A 57 -11.88 2.19 14.43
N ILE A 58 -11.51 1.69 13.25
CA ILE A 58 -11.35 0.27 12.96
C ILE A 58 -9.94 -0.17 13.37
N PRO A 59 -9.74 -1.41 13.85
CA PRO A 59 -8.41 -1.93 14.12
C PRO A 59 -7.47 -1.80 12.90
N PRO A 60 -6.19 -1.41 13.11
CA PRO A 60 -5.18 -1.37 12.06
C PRO A 60 -5.07 -2.72 11.35
N ASN A 61 -5.16 -2.68 10.03
CA ASN A 61 -4.97 -3.84 9.14
C ASN A 61 -4.52 -3.31 7.76
N ASN A 62 -4.10 -4.18 6.85
CA ASN A 62 -3.77 -3.79 5.48
C ASN A 62 -5.02 -3.85 4.58
N TYR A 63 -5.92 -2.86 4.70
CA TYR A 63 -7.17 -2.86 3.94
C TYR A 63 -6.97 -2.56 2.46
N LEU A 64 -5.88 -1.88 2.09
CA LEU A 64 -5.58 -1.49 0.70
C LEU A 64 -4.80 -2.57 -0.08
N SER A 65 -4.54 -3.74 0.52
CA SER A 65 -3.86 -4.84 -0.18
C SER A 65 -4.49 -5.21 -1.53
N PRO A 66 -5.84 -5.24 -1.70
CA PRO A 66 -6.45 -5.56 -3.00
C PRO A 66 -6.07 -4.59 -4.12
N ILE A 67 -5.94 -3.29 -3.79
CA ILE A 67 -5.53 -2.27 -4.75
C ILE A 67 -4.05 -2.45 -5.10
N TYR A 68 -3.19 -2.62 -4.09
CA TYR A 68 -1.74 -2.79 -4.31
C TYR A 68 -1.42 -4.07 -5.10
N ASP A 69 -2.12 -5.17 -4.82
CA ASP A 69 -1.97 -6.41 -5.56
C ASP A 69 -2.43 -6.26 -7.01
N ALA A 70 -3.55 -5.57 -7.25
CA ALA A 70 -4.02 -5.29 -8.60
C ALA A 70 -3.08 -4.35 -9.37
N TYR A 71 -2.48 -3.35 -8.69
CA TYR A 71 -1.45 -2.49 -9.27
C TYR A 71 -0.28 -3.34 -9.76
N LYS A 72 0.33 -4.18 -8.91
CA LYS A 72 1.45 -5.04 -9.31
C LYS A 72 1.12 -5.95 -10.50
N MET A 73 -0.12 -6.44 -10.58
CA MET A 73 -0.58 -7.29 -11.67
C MET A 73 -0.76 -6.53 -13.00
N GLN A 74 -1.23 -5.28 -12.95
CA GLN A 74 -1.61 -4.51 -14.15
C GLN A 74 -0.53 -3.53 -14.61
N ALA A 75 0.36 -3.12 -13.71
CA ALA A 75 1.33 -2.05 -13.95
C ALA A 75 2.27 -2.39 -15.09
N TYR A 76 2.69 -3.65 -15.25
CA TYR A 76 3.60 -4.03 -16.33
C TYR A 76 3.04 -3.72 -17.72
N HIS A 77 1.87 -4.26 -18.04
CA HIS A 77 1.27 -4.05 -19.35
C HIS A 77 0.87 -2.58 -19.58
N GLY A 78 0.44 -1.88 -18.54
CA GLY A 78 0.15 -0.44 -18.64
C GLY A 78 1.41 0.39 -18.93
N MET A 79 2.48 0.15 -18.18
CA MET A 79 3.77 0.85 -18.31
C MET A 79 4.44 0.55 -19.64
N GLU A 80 4.48 -0.73 -20.03
CA GLU A 80 5.00 -1.16 -21.33
C GLU A 80 4.28 -0.39 -22.44
N ASN A 81 2.95 -0.46 -22.51
CA ASN A 81 2.17 0.20 -23.56
C ASN A 81 2.31 1.72 -23.58
N ALA A 82 2.35 2.35 -22.40
CA ALA A 82 2.47 3.80 -22.27
C ALA A 82 3.81 4.31 -22.80
N ILE A 83 4.89 3.57 -22.57
CA ILE A 83 6.21 3.90 -23.11
C ILE A 83 6.31 3.46 -24.58
N PHE A 84 5.97 2.19 -24.84
CA PHE A 84 6.10 1.49 -26.12
C PHE A 84 4.80 0.76 -26.51
N PRO A 85 4.20 0.99 -27.69
CA PRO A 85 4.65 1.88 -28.75
C PRO A 85 4.02 3.27 -28.64
N SER A 86 3.43 3.68 -27.51
CA SER A 86 2.61 4.90 -27.49
C SER A 86 3.42 6.18 -27.74
N TYR A 87 4.67 6.26 -27.28
CA TYR A 87 5.55 7.41 -27.51
C TYR A 87 6.88 7.02 -28.15
N PHE A 88 7.55 6.03 -27.57
CA PHE A 88 8.76 5.45 -28.13
C PHE A 88 8.36 4.29 -29.02
N HIS A 89 8.63 4.41 -30.31
CA HIS A 89 8.32 3.37 -31.26
C HIS A 89 9.55 2.50 -31.52
N GLY A 90 9.39 1.37 -32.19
CA GLY A 90 10.54 0.67 -32.77
C GLY A 90 11.27 1.54 -33.81
N LYS A 91 12.03 0.91 -34.71
CA LYS A 91 12.68 1.61 -35.84
C LYS A 91 11.72 2.63 -36.47
N CYS A 92 12.16 3.89 -36.65
CA CYS A 92 11.27 4.94 -37.15
C CYS A 92 10.76 4.55 -38.55
N GLN A 93 9.48 4.21 -38.66
CA GLN A 93 8.83 3.94 -39.94
C GLN A 93 8.33 5.27 -40.52
N GLN A 94 8.70 5.57 -41.76
CA GLN A 94 8.00 6.55 -42.59
C GLN A 94 7.09 5.79 -43.55
N ASP A 95 5.77 6.01 -43.48
CA ASP A 95 4.79 5.37 -44.35
C ASP A 95 4.84 3.83 -44.35
N GLY A 96 5.16 3.22 -43.19
CA GLY A 96 5.32 1.77 -43.06
C GLY A 96 6.63 1.22 -43.64
N VAL A 97 7.52 2.08 -44.17
CA VAL A 97 8.84 1.72 -44.69
C VAL A 97 9.92 2.16 -43.71
N ASN A 98 10.88 1.28 -43.44
CA ASN A 98 12.07 1.63 -42.65
C ASN A 98 13.02 2.44 -43.55
N PRO A 99 13.22 3.75 -43.31
CA PRO A 99 14.16 4.54 -44.10
C PRO A 99 15.60 4.03 -43.84
N PRO A 100 16.47 4.05 -44.85
CA PRO A 100 17.88 3.73 -44.67
C PRO A 100 18.58 4.84 -43.88
N GLY A 101 18.93 4.56 -42.62
CA GLY A 101 19.74 5.44 -41.76
C GLY A 101 19.10 5.74 -40.39
N CYS A 102 19.93 6.20 -39.44
CA CYS A 102 19.42 6.75 -38.17
C CYS A 102 18.60 8.01 -38.49
N PRO A 103 17.32 8.05 -38.11
CA PRO A 103 16.41 9.08 -38.56
C PRO A 103 16.71 10.40 -37.84
N ASN A 104 16.34 11.48 -38.52
CA ASN A 104 16.35 12.84 -37.99
C ASN A 104 15.77 12.87 -36.56
N PRO A 105 16.46 13.45 -35.55
CA PRO A 105 15.93 13.56 -34.19
C PRO A 105 14.59 14.31 -34.11
N ASP A 106 14.29 15.14 -35.13
CA ASP A 106 13.04 15.91 -35.24
C ASP A 106 11.91 15.15 -35.98
N CYS A 107 11.96 13.82 -36.02
CA CYS A 107 10.85 13.04 -36.56
C CYS A 107 9.61 13.14 -35.64
N PRO A 108 8.39 13.23 -36.20
CA PRO A 108 7.16 13.26 -35.40
C PRO A 108 6.92 11.96 -34.60
N VAL A 109 7.62 10.89 -34.97
CA VAL A 109 7.64 9.60 -34.29
C VAL A 109 9.01 9.46 -33.63
N VAL A 110 9.06 9.39 -32.30
CA VAL A 110 10.32 9.25 -31.56
C VAL A 110 10.76 7.80 -31.61
N CYS A 111 11.95 7.57 -32.14
CA CYS A 111 12.59 6.25 -32.12
C CYS A 111 12.87 5.81 -30.67
N GLY A 112 12.56 4.57 -30.33
CA GLY A 112 12.84 3.94 -29.04
C GLY A 112 14.27 3.43 -28.89
N THR A 113 15.23 4.08 -29.57
CA THR A 113 16.65 3.75 -29.35
C THR A 113 17.09 4.24 -27.97
N PRO A 114 18.03 3.55 -27.31
CA PRO A 114 18.59 4.00 -26.04
C PRO A 114 19.01 5.48 -26.02
N GLY A 115 19.68 5.94 -27.09
CA GLY A 115 20.10 7.34 -27.21
C GLY A 115 18.94 8.33 -27.26
N SER A 116 17.87 8.01 -28.00
CA SER A 116 16.66 8.83 -28.05
C SER A 116 15.93 8.87 -26.70
N MET A 117 15.86 7.75 -25.98
CA MET A 117 15.24 7.69 -24.65
C MET A 117 16.01 8.54 -23.63
N VAL A 118 17.34 8.53 -23.69
CA VAL A 118 18.19 9.40 -22.86
C VAL A 118 17.99 10.87 -23.23
N HIS A 119 17.87 11.19 -24.52
CA HIS A 119 17.64 12.54 -24.99
C HIS A 119 16.27 13.09 -24.52
N PHE A 120 15.22 12.27 -24.62
CA PHE A 120 13.84 12.60 -24.21
C PHE A 120 13.49 12.07 -22.81
N TYR A 121 14.46 12.02 -21.90
CA TYR A 121 14.25 11.39 -20.60
C TYR A 121 13.18 12.06 -19.75
N SER A 122 13.07 13.40 -19.81
CA SER A 122 12.00 14.14 -19.10
C SER A 122 10.62 13.65 -19.51
N GLN A 123 10.39 13.45 -20.81
CA GLN A 123 9.15 12.93 -21.36
C GLN A 123 8.93 11.47 -20.97
N LEU A 124 9.97 10.63 -21.05
CA LEU A 124 9.91 9.23 -20.64
C LEU A 124 9.46 9.09 -19.17
N ARG A 125 10.06 9.90 -18.27
CA ARG A 125 9.69 9.96 -16.86
C ARG A 125 8.25 10.42 -16.67
N TYR A 126 7.82 11.47 -17.38
CA TYR A 126 6.45 11.99 -17.32
C TYR A 126 5.42 10.93 -17.73
N ILE A 127 5.67 10.19 -18.81
CA ILE A 127 4.82 9.09 -19.26
C ILE A 127 4.71 8.01 -18.16
N ALA A 128 5.84 7.60 -17.58
CA ALA A 128 5.85 6.57 -16.54
C ALA A 128 5.08 7.02 -15.28
N PHE A 129 5.27 8.28 -14.86
CA PHE A 129 4.51 8.86 -13.74
C PHE A 129 3.01 8.87 -14.04
N ASN A 130 2.62 9.43 -15.17
CA ASN A 130 1.21 9.61 -15.51
C ASN A 130 0.49 8.27 -15.69
N GLN A 131 1.17 7.27 -16.25
CA GLN A 131 0.63 5.90 -16.34
C GLN A 131 0.44 5.27 -14.96
N THR A 132 1.39 5.45 -14.04
CA THR A 132 1.29 4.97 -12.65
C THR A 132 0.10 5.62 -11.95
N ARG A 133 0.01 6.95 -12.04
CA ARG A 133 -1.10 7.73 -11.50
C ARG A 133 -2.45 7.25 -12.05
N HIS A 134 -2.59 7.19 -13.37
CA HIS A 134 -3.86 6.84 -14.01
C HIS A 134 -4.31 5.41 -13.66
N LEU A 135 -3.38 4.47 -13.56
CA LEU A 135 -3.68 3.12 -13.10
C LEU A 135 -4.21 3.14 -11.67
N LEU A 136 -3.56 3.87 -10.76
CA LEU A 136 -4.01 3.99 -9.37
C LEU A 136 -5.40 4.61 -9.26
N GLU A 137 -5.66 5.72 -9.96
CA GLU A 137 -6.99 6.35 -10.05
C GLU A 137 -8.06 5.35 -10.47
N THR A 138 -7.77 4.56 -11.52
CA THR A 138 -8.69 3.53 -12.02
C THR A 138 -8.96 2.43 -10.99
N LEU A 139 -7.94 2.00 -10.26
CA LEU A 139 -8.06 0.96 -9.24
C LEU A 139 -8.81 1.46 -8.00
N VAL A 140 -8.70 2.75 -7.64
CA VAL A 140 -9.42 3.34 -6.51
C VAL A 140 -10.76 3.98 -6.89
N ALA A 141 -11.11 4.01 -8.18
CA ALA A 141 -12.36 4.58 -8.64
C ALA A 141 -13.57 3.85 -8.01
N PRO A 142 -14.57 4.59 -7.48
CA PRO A 142 -15.79 3.99 -6.96
C PRO A 142 -16.47 3.10 -8.02
N GLY A 143 -16.74 1.85 -7.66
CA GLY A 143 -17.32 0.86 -8.56
C GLY A 143 -16.31 -0.08 -9.22
N SER A 144 -15.00 0.18 -9.11
CA SER A 144 -13.98 -0.79 -9.50
C SER A 144 -14.06 -2.04 -8.61
N ASN A 145 -13.64 -3.20 -9.15
CA ASN A 145 -13.65 -4.45 -8.38
C ASN A 145 -12.75 -4.34 -7.14
N THR A 146 -11.57 -3.74 -7.28
CA THR A 146 -10.63 -3.51 -6.18
C THR A 146 -11.19 -2.60 -5.11
N TYR A 147 -11.85 -1.50 -5.49
CA TYR A 147 -12.53 -0.62 -4.54
C TYR A 147 -13.60 -1.36 -3.74
N GLN A 148 -14.43 -2.16 -4.41
CA GLN A 148 -15.48 -2.96 -3.76
C GLN A 148 -14.90 -3.98 -2.76
N GLN A 149 -13.75 -4.58 -3.06
CA GLN A 149 -13.07 -5.49 -2.14
C GLN A 149 -12.62 -4.78 -0.85
N VAL A 150 -12.05 -3.58 -0.99
CA VAL A 150 -11.63 -2.74 0.15
C VAL A 150 -12.84 -2.32 0.98
N GLU A 151 -13.88 -1.80 0.33
CA GLU A 151 -15.13 -1.39 0.98
C GLU A 151 -15.76 -2.54 1.78
N HIS A 152 -15.85 -3.73 1.17
CA HIS A 152 -16.37 -4.92 1.83
C HIS A 152 -15.49 -5.35 3.03
N ALA A 153 -14.17 -5.30 2.89
CA ALA A 153 -13.25 -5.63 3.97
C ALA A 153 -13.42 -4.69 5.17
N LEU A 154 -13.57 -3.39 4.91
CA LEU A 154 -13.80 -2.38 5.94
C LEU A 154 -15.17 -2.52 6.62
N MET A 155 -16.24 -2.74 5.86
CA MET A 155 -17.57 -2.99 6.44
C MET A 155 -17.58 -4.24 7.33
N LYS A 156 -16.89 -5.31 6.92
CA LYS A 156 -16.74 -6.52 7.73
C LYS A 156 -15.97 -6.24 9.02
N ALA A 157 -14.92 -5.44 8.96
CA ALA A 157 -14.13 -5.06 10.12
C ALA A 157 -14.93 -4.21 11.11
N ASP A 158 -15.69 -3.22 10.64
CA ASP A 158 -16.58 -2.40 11.47
C ASP A 158 -17.65 -3.24 12.19
N GLN A 159 -18.33 -4.13 11.46
CA GLN A 159 -19.33 -5.03 12.05
C GLN A 159 -18.72 -5.94 13.12
N GLY A 160 -17.52 -6.47 12.86
CA GLY A 160 -16.76 -7.27 13.82
C GLY A 160 -16.42 -6.48 15.08
N HIS A 161 -15.97 -5.24 14.92
CA HIS A 161 -15.61 -4.35 16.01
C HIS A 161 -16.85 -3.99 16.86
N SER A 162 -17.95 -3.58 16.22
CA SER A 162 -19.22 -3.27 16.88
C SER A 162 -19.76 -4.46 17.71
N ARG A 163 -19.69 -5.68 17.17
CA ARG A 163 -20.11 -6.91 17.86
C ARG A 163 -19.22 -7.21 19.06
N ARG A 164 -17.90 -7.02 18.94
CA ARG A 164 -16.96 -7.23 20.04
C ARG A 164 -17.22 -6.24 21.17
N MET A 165 -17.41 -4.97 20.86
CA MET A 165 -17.72 -3.93 21.85
C MET A 165 -19.03 -4.24 22.57
N SER A 166 -20.08 -4.61 21.83
CA SER A 166 -21.37 -4.99 22.41
C SER A 166 -21.26 -6.16 23.41
N ARG A 167 -20.41 -7.16 23.12
CA ARG A 167 -20.16 -8.28 24.03
C ARG A 167 -19.38 -7.89 25.28
N VAL A 168 -18.41 -6.98 25.15
CA VAL A 168 -17.60 -6.51 26.29
C VAL A 168 -18.46 -5.69 27.25
N TYR A 169 -19.24 -4.73 26.74
CA TYR A 169 -20.16 -3.95 27.57
C TYR A 169 -21.27 -4.80 28.17
N GLY A 170 -21.84 -5.74 27.41
CA GLY A 170 -22.84 -6.67 27.94
C GLY A 170 -22.32 -7.49 29.11
N ARG A 171 -21.07 -7.97 29.05
CA ARG A 171 -20.43 -8.69 30.17
C ARG A 171 -20.13 -7.79 31.35
N ALA A 172 -19.65 -6.57 31.11
CA ALA A 172 -19.36 -5.61 32.17
C ALA A 172 -20.64 -5.23 32.94
N LEU A 173 -21.74 -4.94 32.22
CA LEU A 173 -23.04 -4.63 32.81
C LEU A 173 -23.63 -5.84 33.55
N ALA A 174 -23.56 -7.04 32.96
CA ALA A 174 -24.04 -8.26 33.62
C ALA A 174 -23.25 -8.56 34.91
N LYS A 175 -21.93 -8.34 34.91
CA LYS A 175 -21.08 -8.49 36.10
C LYS A 175 -21.45 -7.47 37.18
N ALA A 176 -21.60 -6.20 36.81
CA ALA A 176 -22.01 -5.15 37.75
C ALA A 176 -23.40 -5.42 38.36
N ALA A 177 -24.35 -5.93 37.56
CA ALA A 177 -25.68 -6.31 38.03
C ALA A 177 -25.64 -7.54 38.98
N ALA A 178 -24.78 -8.52 38.71
CA ALA A 178 -24.60 -9.67 39.61
C ALA A 178 -23.94 -9.26 40.95
N GLU A 179 -22.97 -8.34 40.92
CA GLU A 179 -22.32 -7.80 42.11
C GLU A 179 -23.29 -6.96 42.96
N SER A 180 -24.17 -6.16 42.36
CA SER A 180 -25.18 -5.41 43.11
C SER A 180 -26.25 -6.33 43.73
N ALA A 181 -26.70 -7.36 43.01
CA ALA A 181 -27.67 -8.33 43.52
C ALA A 181 -27.11 -9.14 44.72
N SER A 182 -25.84 -9.52 44.69
CA SER A 182 -25.23 -10.25 45.81
C SER A 182 -25.11 -9.41 47.09
N ARG A 183 -24.78 -8.11 46.98
CA ARG A 183 -24.70 -7.20 48.13
C ARG A 183 -26.04 -7.01 48.86
N SER A 184 -27.17 -7.00 48.14
CA SER A 184 -28.50 -6.89 48.77
C SER A 184 -28.87 -8.12 49.61
N SER A 185 -28.30 -9.30 49.33
CA SER A 185 -28.62 -10.52 50.08
C SER A 185 -27.89 -10.65 51.43
N VAL A 186 -26.76 -9.96 51.62
CA VAL A 186 -25.92 -10.07 52.83
C VAL A 186 -26.42 -9.19 53.98
N ALA A 187 -27.28 -8.20 53.70
CA ALA A 187 -27.85 -7.33 54.74
C ALA A 187 -28.93 -8.01 55.62
N SER A 188 -29.37 -9.23 55.31
CA SER A 188 -30.48 -9.90 56.00
C SER A 188 -30.09 -11.02 56.99
N SER A 189 -28.80 -11.31 57.19
CA SER A 189 -28.39 -12.50 57.96
C SER A 189 -27.26 -12.23 58.96
N ARG A 190 -27.53 -11.39 59.97
CA ARG A 190 -26.71 -11.32 61.19
C ARG A 190 -27.25 -12.30 62.22
N ALA A 191 -26.84 -13.57 62.11
CA ALA A 191 -26.88 -14.52 63.22
C ALA A 191 -25.51 -15.21 63.29
N THR A 192 -24.72 -14.79 64.27
CA THR A 192 -23.41 -15.33 64.64
C THR A 192 -23.52 -16.74 65.22
N PRO A 193 -22.66 -17.68 64.79
CA PRO A 193 -22.15 -18.70 65.68
C PRO A 193 -20.62 -18.61 65.81
N MET A 194 -20.18 -18.80 67.04
CA MET A 194 -18.80 -18.81 67.48
C MET A 194 -18.09 -20.15 67.14
N HIS A 195 -16.76 -20.06 67.13
CA HIS A 195 -15.76 -21.11 67.44
C HIS A 195 -15.26 -22.06 66.33
N GLY A 196 -13.92 -22.16 66.27
CA GLY A 196 -13.21 -23.30 65.71
C GLY A 196 -11.80 -22.98 65.19
N TYR A 197 -10.80 -22.96 66.06
CA TYR A 197 -9.38 -22.90 65.69
C TYR A 197 -8.88 -24.24 65.13
N LYS A 198 -7.75 -24.16 64.36
CA LYS A 198 -6.73 -25.18 63.97
C LYS A 198 -6.69 -25.46 62.46
N ALA A 199 -5.57 -25.80 61.82
CA ALA A 199 -4.15 -25.90 62.21
C ALA A 199 -3.28 -25.75 60.94
N TYR A 200 -2.01 -25.40 61.17
CA TYR A 200 -0.95 -25.29 60.16
C TYR A 200 -0.62 -26.64 59.50
N THR A 201 -0.29 -26.62 58.20
CA THR A 201 0.44 -27.70 57.52
C THR A 201 1.39 -27.09 56.49
N THR A 202 2.61 -27.63 56.45
CA THR A 202 3.83 -27.11 55.84
C THR A 202 4.19 -27.72 54.47
N ALA A 203 4.76 -26.87 53.59
CA ALA A 203 5.79 -27.11 52.54
C ALA A 203 5.43 -27.94 51.28
N PRO A 204 6.22 -27.93 50.15
CA PRO A 204 7.43 -27.16 49.81
C PRO A 204 7.47 -26.45 48.40
N VAL A 205 8.38 -25.47 48.29
CA VAL A 205 9.34 -25.11 47.20
C VAL A 205 9.02 -25.41 45.70
N LEU A 206 9.04 -24.39 44.82
CA LEU A 206 10.08 -24.09 43.78
C LEU A 206 9.52 -23.27 42.59
N SER A 207 10.03 -22.04 42.37
CA SER A 207 10.44 -21.49 41.06
C SER A 207 10.64 -19.97 41.13
N GLN A 208 11.80 -19.54 40.64
CA GLN A 208 12.23 -18.15 40.54
C GLN A 208 11.40 -17.39 39.49
N ALA A 209 10.94 -16.19 39.86
CA ALA A 209 10.28 -15.24 38.99
C ALA A 209 11.10 -13.92 38.90
N PRO A 210 11.00 -13.18 37.78
CA PRO A 210 11.81 -12.00 37.45
C PRO A 210 11.51 -10.76 38.33
N PRO A 211 12.36 -9.71 38.29
CA PRO A 211 12.30 -8.56 39.21
C PRO A 211 11.03 -7.69 39.04
N PRO A 212 10.59 -7.01 40.11
CA PRO A 212 9.36 -6.22 40.10
C PRO A 212 9.54 -4.84 39.43
N LEU A 213 8.48 -4.43 38.72
CA LEU A 213 8.24 -3.07 38.23
C LEU A 213 7.90 -2.11 39.39
N PRO A 214 8.15 -0.80 39.25
CA PRO A 214 7.94 0.19 40.31
C PRO A 214 6.45 0.42 40.61
N SER A 215 6.14 0.46 41.91
CA SER A 215 4.85 0.78 42.50
C SER A 215 4.31 2.12 42.00
N SER A 216 3.14 2.07 41.38
CA SER A 216 2.29 3.23 41.17
C SER A 216 1.55 3.54 42.48
N ALA A 217 1.49 4.82 42.83
CA ALA A 217 0.89 5.35 44.05
C ALA A 217 -0.54 4.86 44.30
N ALA A 218 -0.81 4.47 45.55
CA ALA A 218 -2.14 4.19 46.05
C ALA A 218 -2.95 5.50 46.11
N PHE A 219 -4.01 5.57 45.30
CA PHE A 219 -5.08 6.55 45.47
C PHE A 219 -6.05 6.00 46.52
N ASP A 220 -6.17 6.73 47.62
CA ASP A 220 -7.13 6.52 48.69
C ASP A 220 -8.52 6.89 48.16
N SER A 221 -9.44 5.93 48.09
CA SER A 221 -10.81 6.13 47.60
C SER A 221 -11.81 6.03 48.74
N ASP A 222 -12.38 7.20 49.05
CA ASP A 222 -13.44 7.51 50.01
C ASP A 222 -14.68 6.60 49.83
N PRO A 223 -15.22 5.96 50.90
CA PRO A 223 -16.26 4.93 50.76
C PRO A 223 -17.73 5.41 50.71
N ASP A 224 -18.03 6.73 50.65
CA ASP A 224 -19.40 7.22 50.94
C ASP A 224 -20.16 7.98 49.83
N SER A 225 -19.81 7.80 48.54
CA SER A 225 -20.57 8.44 47.44
C SER A 225 -21.33 7.45 46.56
N ALA A 226 -22.45 6.95 47.08
CA ALA A 226 -23.35 5.99 46.42
C ALA A 226 -24.38 6.63 45.47
N ASN A 227 -23.97 7.62 44.66
CA ASN A 227 -24.77 8.14 43.56
C ASN A 227 -24.17 7.68 42.22
N ASN A 228 -24.44 6.43 41.83
CA ASN A 228 -24.14 5.91 40.50
C ASN A 228 -25.01 6.61 39.45
N ILE A 229 -24.59 7.80 39.03
CA ILE A 229 -25.15 8.49 37.87
C ILE A 229 -24.80 7.65 36.64
N LEU A 230 -25.80 6.96 36.07
CA LEU A 230 -25.70 6.38 34.73
C LEU A 230 -25.49 7.53 33.74
N VAL A 231 -24.24 7.85 33.44
CA VAL A 231 -23.90 8.77 32.36
C VAL A 231 -24.30 8.08 31.05
N PRO A 232 -25.21 8.66 30.25
CA PRO A 232 -25.52 8.13 28.93
C PRO A 232 -24.22 8.10 28.14
N ILE A 233 -23.76 6.91 27.75
CA ILE A 233 -22.63 6.79 26.83
C ILE A 233 -23.10 7.45 25.53
N PRO A 234 -22.48 8.55 25.07
CA PRO A 234 -22.88 9.18 23.83
C PRO A 234 -22.69 8.14 22.72
N LEU A 235 -23.80 7.71 22.12
CA LEU A 235 -23.78 6.88 20.92
C LEU A 235 -23.13 7.72 19.82
N ARG A 236 -21.83 7.51 19.62
CA ARG A 236 -21.07 8.18 18.55
C ARG A 236 -21.79 7.88 17.24
N LYS A 237 -22.27 8.93 16.57
CA LYS A 237 -22.95 8.82 15.28
C LYS A 237 -22.02 8.04 14.34
N ARG A 238 -22.49 6.89 13.83
CA ARG A 238 -21.70 6.09 12.90
C ARG A 238 -21.31 6.99 11.74
N THR A 239 -20.01 7.23 11.57
CA THR A 239 -19.47 7.86 10.38
C THR A 239 -19.83 6.98 9.21
N ASP A 240 -20.30 7.59 8.11
CA ASP A 240 -20.52 6.86 6.87
C ASP A 240 -19.14 6.41 6.34
N LEU A 241 -18.81 5.15 6.60
CA LEU A 241 -17.51 4.58 6.28
C LEU A 241 -17.21 4.65 4.78
N THR A 242 -18.24 4.48 3.94
CA THR A 242 -18.11 4.60 2.49
C THR A 242 -17.76 6.03 2.08
N ALA A 243 -18.32 7.04 2.75
CA ALA A 243 -17.97 8.43 2.51
C ALA A 243 -16.51 8.73 2.90
N VAL A 244 -16.06 8.23 4.07
CA VAL A 244 -14.67 8.37 4.52
C VAL A 244 -13.70 7.68 3.55
N LEU A 245 -14.01 6.47 3.11
CA LEU A 245 -13.20 5.73 2.15
C LEU A 245 -13.08 6.47 0.82
N ARG A 246 -14.20 6.97 0.29
CA ARG A 246 -14.23 7.74 -0.96
C ARG A 246 -13.42 9.03 -0.86
N GLN A 247 -13.51 9.73 0.28
CA GLN A 247 -12.73 10.94 0.51
C GLN A 247 -11.23 10.62 0.48
N ILE A 248 -10.77 9.69 1.32
CA ILE A 248 -9.35 9.38 1.47
C ILE A 248 -8.76 8.82 0.17
N LEU A 249 -9.47 7.89 -0.50
CA LEU A 249 -8.98 7.35 -1.78
C LEU A 249 -9.04 8.36 -2.92
N GLY A 250 -9.83 9.43 -2.79
CA GLY A 250 -9.83 10.55 -3.73
C GLY A 250 -8.55 11.40 -3.67
N GLU A 251 -7.78 11.29 -2.58
CA GLU A 251 -6.53 12.03 -2.36
C GLU A 251 -5.30 11.30 -2.93
N ILE A 252 -5.49 10.18 -3.65
CA ILE A 252 -4.37 9.34 -4.13
C ILE A 252 -3.44 10.08 -5.11
N ASP A 253 -3.97 10.98 -5.96
CA ASP A 253 -3.17 11.77 -6.89
C ASP A 253 -2.26 12.74 -6.13
N GLU A 254 -2.85 13.49 -5.18
CA GLU A 254 -2.13 14.43 -4.34
C GLU A 254 -1.04 13.73 -3.52
N GLN A 255 -1.34 12.57 -2.92
CA GLN A 255 -0.39 11.76 -2.17
C GLN A 255 0.75 11.23 -3.04
N LEU A 256 0.48 10.86 -4.30
CA LEU A 256 1.51 10.40 -5.23
C LEU A 256 2.42 11.55 -5.67
N LEU A 257 1.85 12.73 -5.94
CA LEU A 257 2.60 13.94 -6.27
C LEU A 257 3.50 14.37 -5.10
N GLU A 258 2.94 14.38 -3.88
CA GLU A 258 3.69 14.67 -2.66
C GLU A 258 4.84 13.68 -2.45
N ALA A 259 4.58 12.37 -2.63
CA ALA A 259 5.60 11.33 -2.51
C ALA A 259 6.72 11.43 -3.57
N CYS A 260 6.44 12.07 -4.70
CA CYS A 260 7.43 12.34 -5.76
C CYS A 260 8.10 13.72 -5.65
N GLY A 261 7.74 14.53 -4.65
CA GLY A 261 8.43 15.78 -4.30
C GLY A 261 8.05 17.02 -5.11
N GLY A 262 6.89 17.05 -5.79
CA GLY A 262 6.45 18.28 -6.47
C GLY A 262 5.23 18.15 -7.39
N ASP A 263 5.08 19.11 -8.31
CA ASP A 263 3.96 19.22 -9.24
C ASP A 263 4.29 18.64 -10.63
N ALA A 264 3.40 17.81 -11.15
CA ALA A 264 3.53 17.26 -12.50
C ALA A 264 3.03 18.22 -13.60
N GLN A 265 2.86 19.52 -13.29
CA GLN A 265 2.25 20.49 -14.22
C GLN A 265 3.20 20.94 -15.34
N ASP A 266 4.50 20.94 -15.09
CA ASP A 266 5.50 21.33 -16.09
C ASP A 266 6.19 20.09 -16.68
N GLU A 267 5.80 19.70 -17.89
CA GLU A 267 6.48 18.66 -18.69
C GLU A 267 7.99 18.94 -18.85
N ALA A 268 8.38 20.21 -18.77
CA ALA A 268 9.72 20.71 -19.08
C ALA A 268 10.70 20.72 -17.90
N THR A 269 10.23 20.69 -16.65
CA THR A 269 11.10 20.94 -15.48
C THR A 269 10.79 19.92 -14.43
N ASN A 270 11.71 18.96 -14.19
CA ASN A 270 12.09 18.31 -12.92
C ASN A 270 11.13 18.31 -11.69
N GLY A 271 9.81 18.44 -11.85
CA GLY A 271 8.81 18.67 -10.80
C GLY A 271 8.50 17.42 -9.99
N LEU A 272 9.20 16.32 -10.30
CA LEU A 272 9.15 15.07 -9.57
C LEU A 272 10.59 14.67 -9.21
N PRO A 273 11.29 15.45 -8.35
CA PRO A 273 12.70 15.22 -8.04
C PRO A 273 12.94 13.85 -7.40
N ASP A 274 12.02 13.40 -6.54
CA ASP A 274 12.17 12.15 -5.80
C ASP A 274 11.80 10.90 -6.64
N CYS A 275 11.13 11.12 -7.77
CA CYS A 275 10.78 10.09 -8.76
C CYS A 275 11.53 10.27 -10.10
N SER A 276 12.70 10.92 -10.08
CA SER A 276 13.45 11.18 -11.31
C SER A 276 14.37 10.02 -11.72
N TRP A 277 15.19 9.50 -10.79
CA TRP A 277 16.22 8.47 -11.03
C TRP A 277 17.04 8.69 -12.31
N GLU A 278 17.21 9.95 -12.71
CA GLU A 278 17.60 10.31 -14.07
C GLU A 278 18.99 9.80 -14.44
N ASN A 279 19.95 9.94 -13.54
CA ASN A 279 21.32 9.54 -13.81
C ASN A 279 21.41 8.01 -13.91
N GLU A 280 20.84 7.29 -12.95
CA GLU A 280 20.85 5.83 -12.89
C GLU A 280 20.10 5.21 -14.06
N MET A 281 18.95 5.76 -14.42
CA MET A 281 18.15 5.28 -15.54
C MET A 281 18.81 5.58 -16.88
N LYS A 282 19.40 6.76 -17.08
CA LYS A 282 20.13 7.06 -18.31
C LYS A 282 21.32 6.14 -18.49
N GLU A 283 22.10 5.89 -17.44
CA GLU A 283 23.21 4.94 -17.47
C GLU A 283 22.72 3.52 -17.82
N TYR A 284 21.64 3.06 -17.17
CA TYR A 284 21.04 1.76 -17.44
C TYR A 284 20.53 1.62 -18.88
N ILE A 285 19.83 2.64 -19.40
CA ILE A 285 19.32 2.65 -20.78
C ILE A 285 20.48 2.49 -21.77
N LEU A 286 21.61 3.15 -21.55
CA LEU A 286 22.78 3.05 -22.43
C LEU A 286 23.51 1.70 -22.38
N THR A 287 23.12 0.79 -21.48
CA THR A 287 23.65 -0.58 -21.49
C THR A 287 23.02 -1.46 -22.58
N PHE A 288 21.88 -1.05 -23.14
CA PHE A 288 21.25 -1.75 -24.25
C PHE A 288 21.93 -1.39 -25.58
N PRO A 289 22.14 -2.37 -26.48
CA PRO A 289 22.86 -2.18 -27.74
C PRO A 289 22.07 -1.42 -28.82
#